data_AF-A0A7C1CKN5-F1
#
_entry.id   AF-A0A7C1CKN5-F1
#
_cell.length_a   1.000
_cell.length_b   1.000
_cell.length_c   1.000
_cell.angle_alpha   90.00
_cell.angle_beta   90.00
_cell.angle_gamma   90.00
#
_symmetry.space_group_name_H-M   'P 1'
#
loop_
_entity.id
_entity.type
_entity.pdbx_description
1 polymer ?
#
loop_
_entity_poly.entity_id
_entity_poly.type
_entity_poly.pdbx_seq_one_letter_code
_entity_poly.pdbx_strand_id
1 'polypeptide(L)' 'GFEITRKQIILEEPIKSLGIFTVKVRLLSGIESSVKVWVTGLHDEVSTAEIDEELAAAEASDAAFRE' A
#
# COMPACT_ATOMS: atom_id res chain seq x y z
N GLY A 1 4.95 -22.86 2.35
CA GLY A 1 4.82 -21.74 1.38
C GLY A 1 4.85 -22.30 -0.02
N PHE A 2 4.44 -21.51 -1.02
CA PHE A 2 4.48 -21.91 -2.43
C PHE A 2 5.54 -21.06 -3.14
N GLU A 3 6.45 -21.69 -3.89
CA GLU A 3 7.50 -20.98 -4.62
C GLU A 3 7.04 -20.68 -6.05
N ILE A 4 7.01 -19.40 -6.41
CA ILE A 4 6.65 -18.93 -7.75
C ILE A 4 7.86 -18.22 -8.33
N THR A 5 8.30 -18.66 -9.51
CA THR A 5 9.41 -18.03 -10.21
C THR A 5 8.93 -16.87 -11.08
N ARG A 6 9.75 -15.84 -11.26
CA ARG A 6 9.41 -14.65 -12.08
C ARG A 6 9.01 -14.97 -13.52
N LYS A 7 9.50 -16.09 -14.08
CA LYS A 7 9.14 -16.57 -15.44
C LYS A 7 7.70 -17.06 -15.55
N GLN A 8 7.07 -17.41 -14.43
CA GLN A 8 5.70 -17.89 -14.37
C GLN A 8 4.69 -16.74 -14.27
N ILE A 9 5.14 -15.52 -13.96
CA ILE A 9 4.26 -14.36 -13.81
C ILE A 9 4.12 -13.69 -15.18
N ILE A 10 2.90 -13.64 -15.70
CA ILE A 10 2.57 -13.02 -16.98
C ILE A 10 2.10 -11.60 -16.69
N LEU A 11 2.93 -10.63 -17.05
CA LEU A 11 2.68 -9.20 -16.92
C LEU A 11 2.82 -8.58 -18.31
N GLU A 12 1.75 -8.00 -18.84
CA GLU A 12 1.81 -7.25 -20.10
C GLU A 12 2.56 -5.93 -19.93
N GLU A 13 2.37 -5.28 -18.78
CA GLU A 13 3.04 -4.03 -18.41
C GLU A 13 3.55 -4.08 -16.96
N PRO A 14 4.73 -3.52 -16.66
CA PRO A 14 5.19 -3.38 -15.27
C PRO A 14 4.26 -2.47 -14.45
N ILE A 15 3.96 -2.89 -13.21
CA ILE A 15 3.11 -2.10 -12.30
C ILE A 15 3.93 -0.93 -11.74
N LYS A 16 3.51 0.31 -12.04
CA LYS A 16 4.16 1.55 -11.59
C LYS A 16 3.30 2.41 -10.66
N SER A 17 2.09 1.95 -10.35
CA SER A 17 1.11 2.68 -9.54
C SER A 17 0.74 1.89 -8.29
N LEU A 18 0.33 2.60 -7.25
CA LEU A 18 -0.22 1.99 -6.03
C LEU A 18 -1.67 1.55 -6.27
N GLY A 19 -2.07 0.42 -5.69
CA GLY A 19 -3.42 -0.10 -5.83
C GLY A 19 -3.50 -1.62 -5.93
N ILE A 20 -4.66 -2.10 -6.39
CA ILE A 20 -4.98 -3.53 -6.48
C ILE A 20 -4.95 -3.95 -7.95
N PHE A 21 -4.11 -4.92 -8.28
CA PHE A 21 -3.92 -5.43 -9.64
C PHE A 21 -4.23 -6.91 -9.71
N THR A 22 -4.81 -7.35 -10.83
CA THR A 22 -5.02 -8.77 -11.09
C THR A 22 -3.97 -9.23 -12.10
N VAL A 23 -3.08 -10.11 -11.67
CA VAL A 23 -1.97 -10.63 -12.49
C VAL A 23 -2.17 -12.11 -12.77
N LYS A 24 -1.84 -12.54 -13.99
CA LYS A 24 -1.93 -13.96 -14.35
C LYS A 24 -0.64 -14.67 -13.99
N VAL A 25 -0.74 -15.80 -13.31
CA VAL A 25 0.37 -16.68 -12.97
C VAL A 25 0.15 -18.04 -13.62
N ARG A 26 1.15 -18.50 -14.35
CA ARG A 26 1.17 -19.82 -14.98
C ARG A 26 1.78 -20.83 -14.03
N LEU A 27 0.95 -21.66 -13.43
CA LEU A 27 1.40 -22.66 -12.46
C LEU A 27 2.09 -23.83 -13.18
N LEU A 28 1.41 -24.43 -14.14
CA LEU A 28 1.89 -25.55 -14.97
C LEU A 28 1.43 -25.40 -16.42
N SER A 29 1.85 -26.32 -17.29
CA SER A 29 1.41 -26.33 -18.69
C SER A 29 -0.12 -26.45 -18.78
N GLY A 30 -0.78 -25.40 -19.27
CA GLY A 30 -2.23 -25.35 -19.43
C GLY A 30 -3.01 -24.80 -18.23
N ILE A 31 -2.35 -24.46 -17.11
CA ILE A 31 -3.02 -23.91 -15.92
C ILE A 31 -2.58 -22.47 -15.69
N GLU A 32 -3.51 -21.55 -15.93
CA GLU A 32 -3.40 -20.13 -15.59
C GLU A 32 -4.28 -19.81 -14.40
N SER A 33 -3.76 -19.01 -13.46
CA SER A 33 -4.51 -18.52 -12.31
C SER A 33 -4.39 -17.01 -12.22
N SER A 34 -5.48 -16.33 -11.86
CA SER A 34 -5.51 -14.89 -11.64
C SER A 34 -5.31 -14.61 -10.16
N VAL A 35 -4.21 -13.92 -9.83
CA VAL A 35 -3.85 -13.56 -8.46
C VAL A 35 -4.05 -12.06 -8.27
N LYS A 36 -4.68 -11.68 -7.16
CA LYS A 36 -4.84 -10.27 -6.79
C LYS A 36 -3.61 -9.80 -6.00
N VAL A 37 -2.83 -8.90 -6.57
CA VAL A 37 -1.64 -8.29 -5.97
C VAL A 37 -1.96 -6.89 -5.50
N TRP A 38 -1.59 -6.58 -4.27
CA TRP A 38 -1.84 -5.28 -3.65
C TRP A 38 -0.50 -4.58 -3.54
N VAL A 39 -0.34 -3.49 -4.28
CA VAL A 39 0.86 -2.66 -4.24
C VAL A 39 0.58 -1.50 -3.32
N THR A 40 1.07 -1.60 -2.10
CA THR A 40 1.08 -0.51 -1.13
C THR A 40 2.42 0.20 -1.19
N GLY A 41 2.41 1.52 -1.16
CA GLY A 41 3.66 2.28 -1.00
C GLY A 41 4.29 1.86 0.32
N LEU A 42 5.60 1.65 0.34
CA LEU A 42 6.30 1.64 1.61
C LEU A 42 6.03 3.01 2.24
N HIS A 43 5.28 2.97 3.33
CA HIS A 43 5.20 4.07 4.26
C HIS A 43 6.63 4.27 4.80
N ASP A 44 7.36 5.23 4.25
CA ASP A 44 8.17 6.05 5.13
C ASP A 44 7.15 6.90 5.90
N GLU A 45 6.74 6.35 7.05
CA GLU A 45 6.11 7.00 8.20
C GLU A 45 4.89 7.91 7.94
N VAL A 46 3.70 7.40 8.26
CA VAL A 46 2.66 8.23 8.88
C VAL A 46 2.37 7.57 10.22
N SER A 47 3.05 8.10 11.23
CA SER A 47 2.54 8.16 12.59
C SER A 47 1.21 8.94 12.55
N THR A 48 0.09 8.23 12.62
CA THR A 48 -1.22 8.82 12.92
C THR A 48 -1.25 9.43 14.35
N ALA A 49 -0.13 9.41 15.07
CA ALA A 49 0.04 10.07 16.37
C ALA A 49 0.49 11.53 16.26
N GLU A 50 1.17 11.95 15.19
CA GLU A 50 1.82 13.28 15.17
C GLU A 50 0.92 14.40 14.63
N ILE A 51 -0.18 14.08 13.94
CA ILE A 51 -1.08 15.10 13.35
C ILE A 51 -2.21 15.49 14.32
N ASP A 52 -2.67 14.58 15.18
CA ASP A 52 -3.76 14.87 16.12
C ASP A 52 -3.26 15.53 17.43
N GLU A 53 -2.03 15.23 17.87
CA GLU A 53 -1.49 15.71 19.15
C GLU A 53 -0.95 17.15 19.06
N GLU A 54 -0.43 17.57 17.90
CA GLU A 54 0.05 18.95 17.66
C GLU A 54 -1.11 19.92 17.37
N LEU A 55 -2.17 19.48 16.67
CA LEU A 55 -3.31 20.33 16.35
C LEU A 55 -4.23 20.56 17.57
N ALA A 56 -4.44 19.55 18.42
CA ALA A 56 -5.28 19.66 19.61
C ALA A 56 -4.64 20.49 20.75
N ALA A 57 -3.31 20.49 20.87
CA ALA A 57 -2.60 21.28 21.88
C ALA A 57 -2.45 22.76 21.48
N ALA A 58 -2.37 23.07 20.19
CA ALA A 58 -2.29 24.43 19.68
C ALA A 58 -3.63 25.18 19.78
N GLU A 59 -4.75 24.52 19.51
CA GLU A 59 -6.07 25.18 19.54
C GLU A 59 -6.62 25.40 20.96
N ALA A 60 -6.25 24.57 21.93
CA ALA A 60 -6.68 24.72 23.33
C ALA A 60 -5.88 25.78 24.11
N SER A 61 -4.64 26.08 23.70
CA SER A 61 -3.74 26.98 24.44
C SER A 61 -3.81 28.44 23.96
N ASP A 62 -4.12 28.70 22.68
CA ASP A 62 -4.21 30.08 22.16
C ASP A 62 -5.60 30.74 22.38
N ALA A 63 -6.67 29.96 22.57
CA ALA A 63 -8.01 30.50 22.85
C ALA A 63 -8.24 30.87 24.33
N ALA A 64 -7.45 30.34 25.26
CA ALA A 64 -7.58 30.62 26.70
C ALA A 64 -6.63 31.72 27.22
N PHE A 65 -5.66 32.19 26.40
CA PHE A 65 -4.66 33.17 26.82
C PHE A 65 -4.86 34.59 26.23
N ARG A 66 -5.85 34.81 25.35
CA ARG A 66 -6.27 36.16 24.91
C ARG A 66 -7.78 36.39 25.04
N GLU A 67 -8.33 36.31 26.25
CA GLU A 67 -9.23 37.31 26.88
C GLU A 67 -9.67 36.87 28.28
#